data_AF-A0A7W9UJA1-F1
#
_entry.id   AF-A0A7W9UJA1-F1
#
_cell.length_a   1.000
_cell.length_b   1.000
_cell.length_c   1.000
_cell.angle_alpha   90.00
_cell.angle_beta   90.00
_cell.angle_gamma   90.00
#
_symmetry.space_group_name_H-M   'P 1'
#
loop_
_entity.id
_entity.type
_entity.pdbx_description
1 polymer ?
#
loop_
_entity_poly.entity_id
_entity_poly.type
_entity_poly.pdbx_seq_one_letter_code
_entity_poly.pdbx_strand_id
1 'polypeptide(L)'
;MVLVIAGLFIVVVAAWCKSIPEDTELPAEPRITVADIQYRLDHGAPREPIGDARQAHAITQEHINCDEATCARKRAAITFLVAAGKWRRDSGRI
;
A
#
# COMPACT_ATOMS: atom_id res chain seq x y z
N MET A 1 28.79 34.07 35.81
CA MET A 1 28.11 32.77 35.59
C MET A 1 27.34 32.73 34.27
N VAL A 2 26.42 33.67 34.01
CA VAL A 2 25.60 33.71 32.77
C VAL A 2 26.42 33.72 31.47
N LEU A 3 27.52 34.48 31.41
CA LEU A 3 28.39 34.55 30.22
C LEU A 3 29.13 33.23 29.94
N VAL A 4 29.48 32.48 30.98
CA VAL A 4 30.15 31.18 30.85
C VAL A 4 29.18 30.12 30.32
N ILE A 5 27.94 30.15 30.81
CA ILE A 5 26.86 29.26 30.36
C ILE A 5 26.50 29.57 28.90
N ALA A 6 26.41 30.84 28.51
CA ALA A 6 26.15 31.25 27.14
C ALA A 6 27.28 30.80 26.19
N GLY A 7 28.54 30.95 26.60
CA GLY A 7 29.70 30.46 25.82
C GLY A 7 29.68 28.95 25.61
N LEU A 8 29.41 28.18 26.67
CA LEU A 8 29.27 26.72 26.59
C LEU A 8 28.13 26.30 25.66
N PHE A 9 26.98 26.98 25.75
CA PHE A 9 25.85 26.70 24.89
C PHE A 9 26.18 26.90 23.40
N ILE A 10 26.87 28.00 23.06
CA ILE A 10 27.30 28.27 21.68
C ILE A 10 28.26 27.18 21.17
N VAL A 11 29.23 26.76 21.99
CA VAL A 11 30.19 25.72 21.62
C VAL A 11 29.50 24.38 21.38
N VAL A 12 28.56 24.00 22.26
CA VAL A 12 27.79 22.75 22.12
C VAL A 12 26.94 22.76 20.85
N VAL A 13 26.24 23.86 20.57
CA VAL A 13 25.43 24.00 19.34
C VAL A 13 26.32 23.94 18.10
N ALA A 14 27.46 24.64 18.08
CA ALA A 14 28.38 24.62 16.94
C ALA A 14 28.98 23.23 16.69
N ALA A 15 29.34 22.50 17.77
CA ALA A 15 29.83 21.13 17.68
C ALA A 15 28.72 20.18 17.17
N TRP A 16 27.49 20.37 17.63
CA TRP A 16 26.35 19.58 17.19
C TRP A 16 26.02 19.83 15.71
N CYS A 17 26.01 21.08 15.26
CA CYS A 17 25.82 21.43 13.84
C CYS A 17 26.90 20.83 12.94
N LYS A 18 28.16 20.76 13.39
CA LYS A 18 29.25 20.08 12.66
C LYS A 18 29.12 18.56 12.64
N SER A 19 28.38 17.99 13.58
CA SER A 19 28.13 16.54 13.65
C SER A 19 26.91 16.09 12.83
N ILE A 20 26.15 17.01 12.24
CA ILE A 20 25.07 16.67 11.32
C ILE A 20 25.73 16.22 10.00
N PRO A 21 25.57 14.95 9.59
CA PRO A 21 26.10 14.47 8.33
C PRO A 21 25.42 15.23 7.18
N GLU A 22 26.21 16.00 6.42
CA GLU A 22 25.77 16.78 5.25
C GLU A 22 25.26 15.87 4.12
N ASP A 23 25.57 14.57 4.21
CA ASP A 23 25.22 13.47 3.32
C ASP A 23 24.04 12.64 3.83
N THR A 24 23.18 13.19 4.71
CA THR A 24 21.90 12.56 5.00
C THR A 24 21.04 12.62 3.74
N GLU A 25 21.26 11.68 2.82
CA GLU A 25 20.38 11.42 1.69
C GLU A 25 18.99 11.16 2.28
N LEU A 26 18.12 12.16 2.16
CA LEU A 26 16.71 11.97 2.39
C LEU A 26 16.31 10.77 1.52
N PRO A 27 15.70 9.72 2.11
CA PRO A 27 15.33 8.55 1.34
C PRO A 27 14.52 9.03 0.14
N ALA A 28 14.94 8.63 -1.07
CA ALA A 28 14.29 9.05 -2.29
C ALA A 28 12.78 8.87 -2.12
N GLU A 29 12.03 9.98 -2.12
CA GLU A 29 10.59 9.87 -1.92
C GLU A 29 10.04 8.88 -2.96
N PRO A 30 9.21 7.91 -2.54
CA PRO A 30 8.68 6.94 -3.48
C PRO A 30 7.87 7.71 -4.53
N ARG A 31 8.46 7.86 -5.72
CA ARG A 31 7.79 8.50 -6.85
C ARG A 31 6.69 7.56 -7.31
N ILE A 32 5.50 7.74 -6.75
CA ILE A 32 4.30 7.03 -7.19
C ILE A 32 4.08 7.42 -8.65
N THR A 33 4.19 6.44 -9.54
CA THR A 33 3.95 6.65 -10.97
C THR A 33 2.46 6.54 -11.28
N VAL A 34 2.06 7.01 -12.45
CA VAL A 34 0.68 6.80 -12.96
C VAL A 34 0.35 5.31 -13.03
N ALA A 35 1.33 4.46 -13.38
CA ALA A 35 1.14 3.01 -13.42
C ALA A 35 0.85 2.43 -12.02
N ASP A 36 1.50 2.93 -10.97
CA ASP A 36 1.24 2.50 -9.59
C ASP A 36 -0.18 2.88 -9.14
N ILE A 37 -0.64 4.07 -9.51
CA ILE A 37 -2.00 4.54 -9.22
C ILE A 37 -3.01 3.65 -9.94
N GLN A 38 -2.80 3.39 -11.23
CA GLN A 38 -3.67 2.56 -12.05
C GLN A 38 -3.75 1.14 -11.48
N TYR A 39 -2.59 0.55 -11.13
CA TYR A 39 -2.53 -0.77 -10.51
C TYR A 39 -3.36 -0.81 -9.22
N ARG A 40 -3.22 0.17 -8.33
CA ARG A 40 -4.00 0.23 -7.08
C ARG A 40 -5.50 0.39 -7.32
N LEU A 41 -5.90 1.19 -8.31
CA LEU A 41 -7.30 1.37 -8.68
C LEU A 41 -7.91 0.08 -9.22
N ASP A 42 -7.15 -0.67 -10.03
CA ASP A 42 -7.60 -1.93 -10.61
C ASP A 42 -7.62 -3.07 -9.58
N HIS A 43 -6.79 -3.03 -8.55
CA HIS A 43 -6.73 -4.08 -7.51
C HIS A 43 -7.53 -3.75 -6.25
N GLY A 44 -8.04 -2.53 -6.13
CA GLY A 44 -8.93 -2.10 -5.05
C GLY A 44 -10.31 -2.75 -5.14
N ALA A 45 -11.03 -2.74 -4.02
CA ALA A 45 -12.40 -3.23 -3.97
C ALA A 45 -13.29 -2.52 -5.03
N PRO A 46 -14.28 -3.21 -5.61
CA PRO A 46 -15.22 -2.58 -6.53
C PRO A 46 -15.89 -1.37 -5.86
N ARG A 47 -15.95 -0.24 -6.58
CA ARG A 47 -16.63 0.97 -6.07
C ARG A 47 -18.15 0.79 -6.04
N GLU A 48 -18.66 0.01 -6.97
CA GLU A 48 -20.07 -0.34 -7.09
C GLU A 48 -20.26 -1.83 -6.78
N PRO A 49 -21.43 -2.23 -6.24
CA PRO A 49 -21.76 -3.63 -6.04
C PRO A 49 -21.68 -4.42 -7.35
N ILE A 50 -21.28 -5.68 -7.24
CA ILE A 50 -21.30 -6.61 -8.38
C ILE A 50 -22.76 -6.96 -8.67
N GLY A 51 -23.22 -6.66 -9.89
CA GLY A 51 -24.61 -6.77 -10.29
C GLY A 51 -25.06 -8.20 -10.60
N ASP A 52 -24.18 -9.02 -11.17
CA ASP A 52 -24.51 -10.40 -11.53
C ASP A 52 -23.29 -11.36 -11.55
N ALA A 53 -23.58 -12.66 -11.72
CA ALA A 53 -22.57 -13.70 -11.74
C ALA A 53 -21.66 -13.65 -12.98
N ARG A 54 -22.12 -13.11 -14.12
CA ARG A 54 -21.30 -12.96 -15.32
C ARG A 54 -20.22 -11.90 -15.08
N GLN A 55 -20.59 -10.77 -14.49
CA GLN A 55 -19.68 -9.71 -14.09
C GLN A 55 -18.66 -10.23 -13.08
N ALA A 56 -19.12 -10.98 -12.07
CA ALA A 56 -18.21 -11.60 -11.09
C ALA A 56 -17.21 -12.54 -11.78
N HIS A 57 -17.66 -13.38 -12.71
CA HIS A 57 -16.75 -14.25 -13.47
C HIS A 57 -15.77 -13.47 -14.33
N ALA A 58 -16.21 -12.41 -15.02
CA ALA A 58 -15.32 -11.56 -15.80
C ALA A 58 -14.19 -10.99 -14.92
N ILE A 59 -14.52 -10.46 -13.74
CA ILE A 59 -13.53 -9.95 -12.78
C ILE A 59 -12.55 -11.05 -12.35
N THR A 60 -13.03 -12.28 -12.10
CA THR A 60 -12.12 -13.39 -11.73
C THR A 60 -11.17 -13.78 -12.86
N GLN A 61 -11.58 -13.60 -14.12
CA GLN A 61 -10.73 -13.86 -15.30
C GLN A 61 -9.74 -12.72 -15.56
N GLU A 62 -10.18 -11.46 -15.43
CA GLU A 62 -9.29 -10.29 -15.50
C GLU A 62 -8.18 -10.36 -14.46
N HIS A 63 -8.50 -10.84 -13.26
CA HIS A 63 -7.57 -11.03 -12.15
C HIS A 63 -7.16 -12.50 -11.97
N ILE A 64 -7.03 -13.27 -13.06
CA ILE A 64 -6.71 -14.71 -12.98
C ILE A 64 -5.41 -14.97 -12.22
N ASN A 65 -4.39 -14.14 -12.43
CA ASN A 65 -3.06 -14.25 -11.81
C ASN A 65 -2.97 -13.65 -10.42
N CYS A 66 -3.99 -12.91 -9.98
CA CYS A 66 -3.98 -12.30 -8.65
C CYS A 66 -4.30 -13.34 -7.58
N ASP A 67 -3.67 -13.23 -6.41
CA ASP A 67 -4.05 -14.00 -5.25
C ASP A 67 -5.31 -13.40 -4.58
N GLU A 68 -6.20 -14.24 -4.07
CA GLU A 68 -7.44 -13.81 -3.41
C GLU A 68 -7.16 -13.06 -2.10
N ALA A 69 -6.11 -13.43 -1.36
CA ALA A 69 -5.77 -12.81 -0.08
C ALA A 69 -5.16 -11.41 -0.24
N THR A 70 -4.67 -11.06 -1.42
CA THR A 70 -4.05 -9.75 -1.70
C THR A 70 -4.86 -8.87 -2.65
N CYS A 71 -5.65 -9.44 -3.57
CA CYS A 71 -6.48 -8.68 -4.50
C CYS A 71 -7.92 -8.53 -3.98
N ALA A 72 -8.26 -7.32 -3.53
CA ALA A 72 -9.59 -7.01 -3.01
C ALA A 72 -10.68 -7.17 -4.08
N ARG A 73 -10.38 -6.83 -5.34
CA ARG A 73 -11.33 -6.96 -6.45
C ARG A 73 -11.69 -8.43 -6.73
N LYS A 74 -10.68 -9.30 -6.86
CA LYS A 74 -10.88 -10.74 -7.04
C LYS A 74 -11.64 -11.35 -5.86
N ARG A 75 -11.28 -10.98 -4.62
CA ARG A 75 -11.95 -11.45 -3.42
C ARG A 75 -13.43 -11.08 -3.40
N ALA A 76 -13.78 -9.85 -3.77
CA ALA A 76 -15.17 -9.41 -3.84
C ALA A 76 -15.96 -10.26 -4.85
N ALA A 77 -15.38 -10.52 -6.03
CA ALA A 77 -16.02 -11.37 -7.04
C ALA A 77 -16.18 -12.82 -6.62
N ILE A 78 -15.16 -13.44 -6.02
CA ILE A 78 -15.26 -14.80 -5.48
C ILE A 78 -16.31 -14.86 -4.36
N THR A 79 -16.32 -13.88 -3.46
CA THR A 79 -17.31 -13.80 -2.36
C THR A 79 -18.73 -13.73 -2.92
N PHE A 80 -18.97 -12.90 -3.94
CA PHE A 80 -20.25 -12.84 -4.63
C PHE A 80 -20.65 -14.19 -5.23
N LEU A 81 -19.73 -14.85 -5.95
CA LEU A 81 -20.01 -16.14 -6.60
C LEU A 81 -20.27 -17.26 -5.58
N VAL A 82 -19.57 -17.25 -4.45
CA VAL A 82 -19.80 -18.20 -3.35
C VAL A 82 -21.19 -17.96 -2.74
N ALA A 83 -21.55 -16.70 -2.45
CA ALA A 83 -22.87 -16.37 -1.92
C ALA A 83 -24.00 -16.74 -2.89
N ALA A 84 -23.76 -16.63 -4.20
CA ALA A 84 -24.69 -17.05 -5.24
C ALA A 84 -24.72 -18.57 -5.49
N GLY A 85 -23.91 -19.37 -4.77
CA GLY A 85 -23.80 -20.82 -4.97
C GLY A 85 -23.18 -21.23 -6.32
N LYS A 86 -22.48 -20.32 -6.99
CA LYS A 86 -21.83 -20.51 -8.31
C LYS A 86 -20.36 -20.88 -8.21
N TRP A 87 -19.77 -20.78 -7.02
CA TRP A 87 -18.39 -21.12 -6.76
C TRP A 87 -18.26 -21.84 -5.43
N ARG A 88 -17.34 -22.81 -5.36
CA ARG A 88 -16.95 -23.47 -4.12
C ARG A 88 -15.46 -23.24 -3.90
N ARG A 89 -15.09 -22.66 -2.76
CA ARG A 89 -13.68 -22.58 -2.39
C ARG A 89 -13.17 -23.99 -2.14
N ASP A 90 -12.01 -24.30 -2.71
CA ASP A 90 -11.32 -25.53 -2.38
C ASP A 90 -10.82 -25.43 -0.93
N SER A 91 -11.28 -26.34 -0.08
CA SER A 91 -10.95 -26.37 1.34
C SER A 91 -9.50 -26.81 1.63
N GLY A 92 -8.74 -27.22 0.61
CA GLY A 92 -7.40 -27.79 0.74
C GLY A 92 -6.21 -26.81 0.66
N ARG A 93 -6.44 -25.51 0.42
CA ARG A 93 -5.40 -24.46 0.42
C ARG A 93 -5.67 -23.47 1.54
N ILE A 94 -5.13 -23.76 2.72
CA ILE A 94 -4.92 -22.82 3.84
C ILE A 94 -3.43 -22.70 4.10
#